data_AF-A0A483A9L6-F1
#
_entry.id   AF-A0A483A9L6-F1
#
_cell.length_a   1.000
_cell.length_b   1.000
_cell.length_c   1.000
_cell.angle_alpha   90.00
_cell.angle_beta   90.00
_cell.angle_gamma   90.00
#
_symmetry.space_group_name_H-M   'P 1'
#
loop_
_entity.id
_entity.type
_entity.pdbx_description
1 polymer ?
#
loop_
_entity_poly.entity_id
_entity_poly.type
_entity_poly.pdbx_seq_one_letter_code
_entity_poly.pdbx_strand_id
1 'polypeptide(L)'
;MRVNLFDPIMDEEKLHPYFKEVQVKAGYEKTHDIINEWADGLLDRKGEATKFINEFQSTFNSSYWELYLNKSFKLLGFDIDYTKASPDFNLVNQAGKRISVEAVTSNPSLSPELTLDTSSINEDKFLDESTLKLSGKIRDKHQLYLGDGKKKHPYSSLEHVKGNPFIIAFAPFDRQLSQSQNNTAINRVLYGLEPPTSYYEPQTAIKSILNKNGIDIDLGIFTNDSYKETSAVIFSTTGTFGKAVALAGSASFVTATRLRKMGLVEFLAKEKKGKIGKYVNKISDTYDIYSERVYSGNDICGYDVHICDASDHKETHLDGLQIYHNPYAIHPLSVTDFNADEVIQYFYDIQNQTMSILYNDNTLVSRSTVTSVA
;
A
#
# COMPACT_ATOMS: atom_id res chain seq x y z
N MET A 1 1.43 27.95 16.08
CA MET A 1 2.34 27.91 14.92
C MET A 1 2.35 26.47 14.46
N ARG A 2 1.87 26.20 13.23
CA ARG A 2 1.85 24.84 12.68
C ARG A 2 3.30 24.39 12.51
N VAL A 3 3.62 23.19 12.96
CA VAL A 3 4.94 22.59 12.76
C VAL A 3 5.12 22.35 11.26
N ASN A 4 6.28 22.72 10.70
CA ASN A 4 6.64 22.40 9.34
C ASN A 4 7.65 21.25 9.33
N LEU A 5 7.29 20.14 8.68
CA LEU A 5 8.13 18.95 8.56
C LEU A 5 9.42 19.19 7.76
N PHE A 6 9.43 20.19 6.87
CA PHE A 6 10.51 20.49 5.93
C PHE A 6 11.50 21.55 6.43
N ASP A 7 11.30 22.08 7.65
CA ASP A 7 12.28 22.93 8.33
C ASP A 7 13.30 22.01 9.05
N PRO A 8 14.58 21.95 8.61
CA PRO A 8 15.56 21.04 9.20
C PRO A 8 15.83 21.36 10.66
N ILE A 9 15.82 20.35 11.52
CA ILE A 9 16.15 20.47 12.95
C ILE A 9 17.43 19.70 13.32
N MET A 10 18.11 19.13 12.33
CA MET A 10 19.33 18.36 12.49
C MET A 10 20.37 18.73 11.43
N ASP A 11 21.64 18.40 11.72
CA ASP A 11 22.77 18.67 10.82
C ASP A 11 22.56 18.03 9.44
N GLU A 12 23.03 18.70 8.40
CA GLU A 12 22.84 18.27 7.01
C GLU A 12 23.33 16.83 6.75
N GLU A 13 24.40 16.40 7.42
CA GLU A 13 24.94 15.03 7.31
C GLU A 13 24.00 13.94 7.83
N LYS A 14 23.06 14.28 8.70
CA LYS A 14 22.06 13.37 9.28
C LYS A 14 20.76 13.30 8.48
N LEU A 15 20.55 14.24 7.55
CA LEU A 15 19.36 14.28 6.71
C LEU A 15 19.40 13.16 5.68
N HIS A 16 18.27 12.48 5.52
CA HIS A 16 18.10 11.42 4.54
C HIS A 16 18.21 11.98 3.11
N PRO A 17 18.85 11.28 2.14
CA PRO A 17 18.97 11.75 0.77
C PRO A 17 17.64 12.15 0.10
N TYR A 18 16.59 11.33 0.26
CA TYR A 18 15.26 11.68 -0.25
C TYR A 18 14.64 12.89 0.43
N PHE A 19 14.87 13.09 1.73
CA PHE A 19 14.40 14.30 2.40
C PHE A 19 15.05 15.54 1.77
N LYS A 20 16.38 15.52 1.57
CA LYS A 20 17.11 16.61 0.92
C LYS A 20 16.59 16.90 -0.49
N GLU A 21 16.36 15.85 -1.29
CA GLU A 21 15.84 16.03 -2.65
C GLU A 21 14.46 16.70 -2.65
N VAL A 22 13.54 16.18 -1.82
CA VAL A 22 12.18 16.75 -1.69
C VAL A 22 12.21 18.18 -1.16
N GLN A 23 13.11 18.47 -0.23
CA GLN A 23 13.25 19.78 0.36
C GLN A 23 13.77 20.84 -0.63
N VAL A 24 14.76 20.49 -1.46
CA VAL A 24 15.50 21.47 -2.28
C VAL A 24 14.94 21.62 -3.69
N LYS A 25 14.35 20.57 -4.27
CA LYS A 25 13.92 20.58 -5.67
C LYS A 25 12.62 21.37 -5.83
N ALA A 26 12.68 22.48 -6.58
CA ALA A 26 11.54 23.38 -6.82
C ALA A 26 10.27 22.67 -7.33
N GLY A 27 10.41 21.62 -8.16
CA GLY A 27 9.26 20.84 -8.64
C GLY A 27 8.45 20.14 -7.54
N TYR A 28 9.03 19.97 -6.35
CA TYR A 28 8.41 19.31 -5.20
C TYR A 28 7.92 20.29 -4.13
N GLU A 29 8.10 21.60 -4.28
CA GLU A 29 7.71 22.60 -3.26
C GLU A 29 6.24 22.45 -2.83
N LYS A 30 5.32 22.31 -3.81
CA LYS A 30 3.88 22.12 -3.54
C LYS A 30 3.56 20.84 -2.77
N THR A 31 4.43 19.84 -2.80
CA THR A 31 4.22 18.59 -2.04
C THR A 31 4.39 18.80 -0.54
N HIS A 32 5.08 19.87 -0.12
CA HIS A 32 5.31 20.15 1.30
C HIS A 32 4.01 20.46 2.03
N ASP A 33 3.13 21.25 1.42
CA ASP A 33 1.82 21.57 1.98
C ASP A 33 0.95 20.31 2.12
N ILE A 34 0.94 19.46 1.10
CA ILE A 34 0.21 18.18 1.11
C ILE A 34 0.71 17.28 2.24
N ILE A 35 2.02 17.11 2.38
CA ILE A 35 2.61 16.21 3.39
C ILE A 35 2.45 16.79 4.80
N ASN A 36 2.56 18.11 4.98
CA ASN A 36 2.27 18.76 6.27
C ASN A 36 0.80 18.58 6.67
N GLU A 37 -0.15 18.58 5.73
CA GLU A 37 -1.55 18.27 6.00
C GLU A 37 -1.75 16.86 6.52
N TRP A 38 -0.99 15.90 6.01
CA TRP A 38 -1.09 14.52 6.47
C TRP A 38 -0.66 14.32 7.92
N ALA A 39 0.07 15.28 8.49
CA ALA A 39 0.57 15.26 9.86
C ALA A 39 -0.41 15.81 10.90
N ASP A 40 -1.54 16.37 10.47
CA ASP A 40 -2.54 16.95 11.37
C ASP A 40 -2.93 15.93 12.45
N GLY A 41 -3.10 16.37 13.70
CA GLY A 41 -3.36 15.51 14.86
C GLY A 41 -2.12 14.78 15.41
N LEU A 42 -1.29 14.22 14.54
CA LEU A 42 -0.10 13.45 14.93
C LEU A 42 0.94 14.34 15.63
N LEU A 43 1.11 15.57 15.16
CA LEU A 43 2.11 16.52 15.67
C LEU A 43 1.61 17.43 16.80
N ASP A 44 0.39 17.24 17.30
CA ASP A 44 -0.20 18.14 18.30
C ASP A 44 0.45 18.00 19.70
N ARG A 45 1.21 16.92 19.94
CA ARG A 45 1.93 16.67 21.19
C ARG A 45 3.41 17.02 21.05
N LYS A 46 3.82 18.14 21.66
CA LYS A 46 5.17 18.73 21.51
C LYS A 46 6.35 17.74 21.59
N GLY A 47 6.38 16.86 22.59
CA GLY A 47 7.51 15.92 22.79
C GLY A 47 7.58 14.83 21.72
N GLU A 48 6.44 14.38 21.23
CA GLU A 48 6.36 13.38 20.18
C GLU A 48 6.52 13.99 18.79
N ALA A 49 6.08 15.24 18.61
CA ALA A 49 6.28 15.99 17.38
C ALA A 49 7.77 16.14 17.05
N THR A 50 8.61 16.56 18.00
CA THR A 50 10.06 16.68 17.75
C THR A 50 10.70 15.33 17.41
N LYS A 51 10.28 14.24 18.08
CA LYS A 51 10.76 12.90 17.78
C LYS A 51 10.36 12.48 16.35
N PHE A 52 9.11 12.69 15.98
CA PHE A 52 8.59 12.35 14.66
C PHE A 52 9.28 13.16 13.55
N ILE A 53 9.47 14.47 13.73
CA ILE A 53 10.18 15.32 12.76
C ILE A 53 11.62 14.80 12.57
N ASN A 54 12.31 14.42 13.66
CA ASN A 54 13.65 13.84 13.56
C ASN A 54 13.64 12.54 12.73
N GLU A 55 12.67 11.66 12.97
CA GLU A 55 12.52 10.40 12.21
C GLU A 55 12.17 10.66 10.74
N PHE A 56 11.30 11.63 10.46
CA PHE A 56 10.95 12.06 9.11
C PHE A 56 12.15 12.59 8.33
N GLN A 57 13.00 13.38 8.98
CA GLN A 57 14.18 13.98 8.35
C GLN A 57 15.33 12.98 8.17
N SER A 58 15.48 11.99 9.06
CA SER A 58 16.62 11.04 9.06
C SER A 58 16.33 9.69 8.39
N THR A 59 15.08 9.23 8.36
CA THR A 59 14.68 7.93 7.78
C THR A 59 13.72 8.05 6.59
N PHE A 60 12.95 9.14 6.54
CA PHE A 60 12.02 9.50 5.47
C PHE A 60 10.91 8.50 5.17
N ASN A 61 11.19 7.33 4.59
CA ASN A 61 10.18 6.39 4.08
C ASN A 61 9.22 5.87 5.16
N SER A 62 9.74 5.49 6.34
CA SER A 62 8.90 5.00 7.46
C SER A 62 7.94 6.07 7.94
N SER A 63 8.45 7.26 8.25
CA SER A 63 7.61 8.37 8.72
C SER A 63 6.68 8.88 7.62
N TYR A 64 7.09 8.87 6.34
CA TYR A 64 6.20 9.20 5.22
C TYR A 64 5.02 8.22 5.14
N TRP A 65 5.28 6.91 5.32
CA TRP A 65 4.22 5.90 5.35
C TRP A 65 3.26 6.12 6.52
N GLU A 66 3.77 6.47 7.70
CA GLU A 66 2.95 6.84 8.85
C GLU A 66 2.10 8.09 8.57
N LEU A 67 2.65 9.13 7.93
CA LEU A 67 1.87 10.31 7.51
C LEU A 67 0.74 9.92 6.54
N TYR A 68 1.07 9.13 5.53
CA TYR A 68 0.08 8.64 4.57
C TYR A 68 -1.05 7.87 5.29
N LEU A 69 -0.70 6.94 6.18
CA LEU A 69 -1.67 6.17 6.97
C LEU A 69 -2.52 7.05 7.89
N ASN A 70 -1.89 8.02 8.58
CA ASN A 70 -2.58 8.96 9.47
C ASN A 70 -3.71 9.69 8.73
N LYS A 71 -3.42 10.22 7.53
CA LYS A 71 -4.44 10.86 6.69
C LYS A 71 -5.48 9.86 6.18
N SER A 72 -5.06 8.66 5.77
CA SER A 72 -5.97 7.60 5.29
C SER A 72 -6.99 7.21 6.35
N PHE A 73 -6.56 6.96 7.59
CA PHE A 73 -7.46 6.55 8.67
C PHE A 73 -8.47 7.64 9.02
N LYS A 74 -8.07 8.91 9.00
CA LYS A 74 -9.01 10.03 9.20
C LYS A 74 -10.05 10.11 8.11
N LEU A 75 -9.66 9.93 6.84
CA LEU A 75 -10.60 9.94 5.71
C LEU A 75 -11.55 8.75 5.73
N LEU A 76 -11.11 7.61 6.27
CA LEU A 76 -11.94 6.43 6.52
C LEU A 76 -12.85 6.60 7.75
N GLY A 77 -12.81 7.74 8.44
CA GLY A 77 -13.70 8.07 9.55
C GLY A 77 -13.29 7.48 10.90
N PHE A 78 -12.03 7.08 11.06
CA PHE A 78 -11.49 6.64 12.35
C PHE A 78 -11.06 7.84 13.22
N ASP A 79 -11.36 7.74 14.51
CA ASP A 79 -10.66 8.52 15.53
C ASP A 79 -9.33 7.83 15.87
N ILE A 80 -8.24 8.59 15.93
CA ILE A 80 -6.90 8.07 16.24
C ILE A 80 -6.56 8.42 17.68
N ASP A 81 -6.41 7.39 18.53
CA ASP A 81 -5.96 7.52 19.91
C ASP A 81 -4.44 7.69 19.96
N TYR A 82 -4.02 8.93 19.77
CA TYR A 82 -2.62 9.31 19.82
C TYR A 82 -1.98 8.97 21.18
N THR A 83 -2.73 8.91 22.29
CA THR A 83 -2.14 8.71 23.64
C THR A 83 -1.35 7.40 23.83
N LYS A 84 -1.51 6.46 22.90
CA LYS A 84 -0.82 5.16 22.88
C LYS A 84 0.37 5.19 21.92
N ALA A 85 1.55 4.86 22.44
CA ALA A 85 2.80 4.88 21.67
C ALA A 85 3.06 3.62 20.83
N SER A 86 2.29 2.54 21.05
CA SER A 86 2.42 1.29 20.30
C SER A 86 1.14 0.45 20.37
N PRO A 87 0.78 -0.30 19.30
CA PRO A 87 1.30 -0.20 17.94
C PRO A 87 1.14 1.21 17.35
N ASP A 88 1.82 1.52 16.25
CA ASP A 88 1.97 2.89 15.72
C ASP A 88 0.64 3.67 15.60
N PHE A 89 -0.47 2.97 15.29
CA PHE A 89 -1.81 3.55 15.32
C PHE A 89 -2.79 2.74 16.16
N ASN A 90 -3.63 3.46 16.90
CA ASN A 90 -4.71 2.91 17.71
C ASN A 90 -6.01 3.59 17.30
N LEU A 91 -6.73 2.92 16.40
CA LEU A 91 -7.92 3.46 15.76
C LEU A 91 -9.16 3.11 16.57
N VAL A 92 -10.14 4.00 16.55
CA VAL A 92 -11.48 3.78 17.08
C VAL A 92 -12.46 4.07 15.95
N ASN A 93 -13.25 3.07 15.56
CA ASN A 93 -14.28 3.26 14.54
C ASN A 93 -15.52 3.95 15.14
N GLN A 94 -16.48 4.33 14.30
CA GLN A 94 -17.71 5.01 14.73
C GLN A 94 -18.56 4.20 15.73
N ALA A 95 -18.38 2.88 15.80
CA ALA A 95 -19.05 2.00 16.76
C ALA A 95 -18.26 1.82 18.08
N GLY A 96 -17.14 2.53 18.25
CA GLY A 96 -16.27 2.43 19.43
C GLY A 96 -15.35 1.20 19.44
N LYS A 97 -15.32 0.41 18.36
CA LYS A 97 -14.42 -0.74 18.22
C LYS A 97 -12.99 -0.25 18.01
N ARG A 98 -12.06 -0.82 18.76
CA ARG A 98 -10.63 -0.52 18.62
C ARG A 98 -9.99 -1.39 17.57
N ILE A 99 -9.00 -0.84 16.86
CA ILE A 99 -8.18 -1.55 15.89
C ILE A 99 -6.75 -1.06 16.07
N SER A 100 -5.80 -1.98 16.24
CA SER A 100 -4.39 -1.65 16.38
C SER A 100 -3.66 -1.90 15.07
N VAL A 101 -2.87 -0.94 14.61
CA VAL A 101 -2.14 -1.03 13.36
C VAL A 101 -0.66 -0.74 13.58
N GLU A 102 0.20 -1.63 13.11
CA GLU A 102 1.64 -1.42 13.06
C GLU A 102 2.06 -1.05 11.63
N ALA A 103 2.74 0.08 11.46
CA ALA A 103 3.24 0.55 10.18
C ALA A 103 4.60 -0.09 9.87
N VAL A 104 4.77 -0.53 8.63
CA VAL A 104 5.95 -1.27 8.19
C VAL A 104 6.36 -0.84 6.79
N THR A 105 7.65 -0.66 6.62
CA THR A 105 8.26 -0.46 5.31
C THR A 105 9.37 -1.48 5.08
N SER A 106 9.52 -1.90 3.82
CA SER A 106 10.75 -2.56 3.37
C SER A 106 11.68 -1.51 2.77
N ASN A 107 12.74 -1.09 3.46
CA ASN A 107 13.73 -0.17 2.88
C ASN A 107 14.85 -0.94 2.15
N PRO A 108 15.48 -0.39 1.11
CA PRO A 108 16.64 -1.02 0.47
C PRO A 108 17.78 -1.18 1.49
N SER A 109 18.60 -2.22 1.31
CA SER A 109 19.72 -2.50 2.23
C SER A 109 20.90 -1.53 2.07
N LEU A 110 20.92 -0.77 0.98
CA LEU A 110 21.91 0.26 0.67
C LEU A 110 21.20 1.62 0.65
N SER A 111 21.94 2.68 0.98
CA SER A 111 21.47 4.05 0.79
C SER A 111 20.94 4.22 -0.64
N PRO A 112 19.80 4.88 -0.84
CA PRO A 112 19.25 5.02 -2.18
C PRO A 112 20.23 5.82 -3.04
N GLU A 113 20.77 5.18 -4.09
CA GLU A 113 21.29 5.92 -5.23
C GLU A 113 20.10 6.66 -5.84
N LEU A 114 20.26 7.92 -6.22
CA LEU A 114 19.19 8.72 -6.85
C LEU A 114 19.09 8.43 -8.36
N THR A 115 19.99 7.60 -8.89
CA THR A 115 20.06 7.20 -10.29
C THR A 115 19.33 5.89 -10.52
N LEU A 116 18.46 5.86 -11.54
CA LEU A 116 17.79 4.64 -12.00
C LEU A 116 18.81 3.74 -12.70
N ASP A 117 19.20 2.64 -12.05
CA ASP A 117 19.85 1.54 -12.75
C ASP A 117 18.79 0.71 -13.48
N THR A 118 18.71 0.89 -14.79
CA THR A 118 17.79 0.18 -15.68
C THR A 118 18.40 -1.10 -16.26
N SER A 119 19.51 -1.61 -15.70
CA SER A 119 20.05 -2.90 -16.11
C SER A 119 18.97 -3.98 -15.97
N SER A 120 18.94 -4.94 -16.92
CA SER A 120 17.84 -5.90 -17.08
C SER A 120 17.53 -6.63 -15.77
N ILE A 121 16.49 -6.19 -15.08
CA ILE A 121 16.02 -6.81 -13.84
C ILE A 121 15.45 -8.17 -14.23
N ASN A 122 16.04 -9.25 -13.69
CA ASN A 122 15.43 -10.56 -13.78
C ASN A 122 14.17 -10.56 -12.90
N GLU A 123 12.99 -10.60 -13.53
CA GLU A 123 11.68 -10.47 -12.88
C GLU A 123 11.42 -11.57 -11.84
N ASP A 124 11.82 -12.82 -12.12
CA ASP A 124 11.63 -13.94 -11.20
C ASP A 124 12.47 -13.77 -9.94
N LYS A 125 13.76 -13.43 -10.11
CA LYS A 125 14.66 -13.15 -8.98
C LYS A 125 14.16 -11.97 -8.15
N PHE A 126 13.63 -10.95 -8.83
CA PHE A 126 13.04 -9.78 -8.18
C PHE A 126 11.84 -10.17 -7.31
N LEU A 127 10.93 -11.00 -7.83
CA LEU A 127 9.76 -11.45 -7.09
C LEU A 127 10.14 -12.30 -5.86
N ASP A 128 11.10 -13.22 -5.99
CA ASP A 128 11.58 -14.04 -4.86
C ASP A 128 12.21 -13.18 -3.76
N GLU A 129 13.10 -12.24 -4.11
CA GLU A 129 13.73 -11.33 -3.16
C GLU A 129 12.71 -10.50 -2.38
N SER A 130 11.70 -9.96 -3.07
CA SER A 130 10.63 -9.17 -2.47
C SER A 130 9.72 -10.02 -1.60
N THR A 131 9.40 -11.24 -2.04
CA THR A 131 8.62 -12.22 -1.26
C THR A 131 9.33 -12.55 0.06
N LEU A 132 10.63 -12.87 0.01
CA LEU A 132 11.44 -13.18 1.20
C LEU A 132 11.52 -11.99 2.17
N LYS A 133 11.74 -10.78 1.64
CA LYS A 133 11.85 -9.56 2.45
C LYS A 133 10.54 -9.23 3.14
N LEU A 134 9.43 -9.32 2.41
CA LEU A 134 8.09 -9.07 2.92
C LEU A 134 7.70 -10.11 3.99
N SER A 135 7.91 -11.40 3.70
CA SER A 135 7.66 -12.50 4.65
C SER A 135 8.44 -12.28 5.95
N GLY A 136 9.73 -11.94 5.85
CA GLY A 136 10.56 -11.63 7.02
C GLY A 136 10.02 -10.47 7.86
N LYS A 137 9.61 -9.37 7.22
CA LYS A 137 9.06 -8.20 7.93
C LYS A 137 7.72 -8.49 8.60
N ILE A 138 6.82 -9.20 7.93
CA ILE A 138 5.52 -9.60 8.51
C ILE A 138 5.76 -10.52 9.71
N ARG A 139 6.67 -11.49 9.59
CA ARG A 139 7.07 -12.36 10.70
C ARG A 139 7.60 -11.55 11.88
N ASP A 140 8.51 -10.61 11.64
CA ASP A 140 9.10 -9.79 12.72
C ASP A 140 8.02 -9.00 13.48
N LYS A 141 7.00 -8.48 12.78
CA LYS A 141 5.88 -7.76 13.41
C LYS A 141 4.89 -8.67 14.12
N HIS A 142 4.62 -9.85 13.58
CA HIS A 142 3.86 -10.88 14.30
C HIS A 142 4.56 -11.29 15.61
N GLN A 143 5.90 -11.36 15.61
CA GLN A 143 6.67 -11.58 16.84
C GLN A 143 6.61 -10.40 17.82
N LEU A 144 6.40 -9.15 17.38
CA LEU A 144 6.11 -8.04 18.30
C LEU A 144 4.77 -8.24 19.02
N TYR A 145 3.80 -8.83 18.33
CA TYR A 145 2.50 -9.13 18.90
C TYR A 145 2.56 -10.28 19.91
N LEU A 146 3.19 -11.40 19.54
CA LEU A 146 3.31 -12.58 20.39
C LEU A 146 4.30 -12.38 21.55
N GLY A 147 5.40 -11.69 21.28
CA GLY A 147 6.57 -11.65 22.14
C GLY A 147 7.53 -12.80 21.86
N ASP A 148 8.82 -12.51 22.01
CA ASP A 148 9.93 -13.46 21.83
C ASP A 148 10.42 -14.06 23.16
N GLY A 149 9.65 -13.88 24.24
CA GLY A 149 10.03 -14.22 25.61
C GLY A 149 11.07 -13.29 26.25
N LYS A 150 11.61 -12.30 25.52
CA LYS A 150 12.60 -11.32 26.02
C LYS A 150 11.99 -9.94 26.28
N LYS A 151 10.98 -9.55 25.50
CA LYS A 151 10.26 -8.28 25.71
C LYS A 151 9.34 -8.35 26.93
N LYS A 152 9.41 -7.32 27.80
CA LYS A 152 8.55 -7.21 28.99
C LYS A 152 7.06 -7.04 28.66
N HIS A 153 6.73 -6.46 27.51
CA HIS A 153 5.35 -6.12 27.12
C HIS A 153 5.15 -6.33 25.60
N PRO A 154 4.84 -7.56 25.14
CA PRO A 154 4.41 -7.77 23.75
C PRO A 154 3.07 -7.07 23.46
N TYR A 155 2.72 -6.81 22.20
CA TYR A 155 1.50 -6.05 21.90
C TYR A 155 0.24 -6.75 22.40
N SER A 156 0.20 -8.08 22.36
CA SER A 156 -0.90 -8.89 22.93
C SER A 156 -1.15 -8.65 24.42
N SER A 157 -0.17 -8.12 25.17
CA SER A 157 -0.29 -7.79 26.59
C SER A 157 -0.86 -6.40 26.86
N LEU A 158 -0.95 -5.53 25.85
CA LEU A 158 -1.42 -4.15 25.98
C LEU A 158 -2.96 -4.12 26.04
N GLU A 159 -3.50 -3.40 27.02
CA GLU A 159 -4.95 -3.34 27.28
C GLU A 159 -5.75 -2.85 26.06
N HIS A 160 -5.22 -1.86 25.33
CA HIS A 160 -5.88 -1.31 24.15
C HIS A 160 -5.76 -2.18 22.89
N VAL A 161 -4.88 -3.19 22.88
CA VAL A 161 -4.70 -4.15 21.78
C VAL A 161 -5.49 -5.43 22.02
N LYS A 162 -5.52 -5.90 23.27
CA LYS A 162 -6.12 -7.19 23.63
C LYS A 162 -7.60 -7.25 23.23
N GLY A 163 -7.98 -8.34 22.55
CA GLY A 163 -9.37 -8.56 22.13
C GLY A 163 -9.78 -7.80 20.87
N ASN A 164 -8.88 -7.01 20.28
CA ASN A 164 -9.15 -6.17 19.13
C ASN A 164 -8.38 -6.66 17.89
N PRO A 165 -8.84 -6.33 16.67
CA PRO A 165 -8.10 -6.63 15.46
C PRO A 165 -6.70 -6.00 15.48
N PHE A 166 -5.69 -6.80 15.10
CA PHE A 166 -4.32 -6.35 14.89
C PHE A 166 -4.00 -6.41 13.40
N ILE A 167 -3.58 -5.27 12.84
CA ILE A 167 -3.30 -5.10 11.42
C ILE A 167 -1.83 -4.75 11.24
N ILE A 168 -1.22 -5.32 10.21
CA ILE A 168 0.10 -4.89 9.73
C ILE A 168 -0.12 -4.03 8.48
N ALA A 169 0.28 -2.76 8.52
CA ALA A 169 0.17 -1.86 7.37
C ALA A 169 1.52 -1.72 6.68
N PHE A 170 1.63 -2.28 5.47
CA PHE A 170 2.88 -2.46 4.77
C PHE A 170 2.96 -1.62 3.49
N ALA A 171 4.07 -0.90 3.32
CA ALA A 171 4.42 -0.26 2.06
C ALA A 171 5.75 -0.81 1.52
N PRO A 172 5.78 -1.29 0.26
CA PRO A 172 6.99 -1.83 -0.35
C PRO A 172 7.87 -0.69 -0.86
N PHE A 173 8.87 -0.27 -0.08
CA PHE A 173 9.89 0.72 -0.49
C PHE A 173 11.21 0.04 -0.88
N ASP A 174 11.18 -1.24 -1.26
CA ASP A 174 12.32 -2.14 -1.19
C ASP A 174 13.42 -1.86 -2.22
N ARG A 175 13.10 -1.07 -3.25
CA ARG A 175 14.00 -0.53 -4.27
C ARG A 175 13.33 0.59 -5.06
N GLN A 176 14.07 1.25 -5.96
CA GLN A 176 13.47 2.12 -6.96
C GLN A 176 12.47 1.34 -7.82
N LEU A 177 11.35 1.98 -8.16
CA LEU A 177 10.22 1.34 -8.85
C LEU A 177 9.62 0.13 -8.11
N SER A 178 9.76 0.00 -6.79
CA SER A 178 9.09 -1.07 -6.00
C SER A 178 7.59 -1.21 -6.28
N GLN A 179 6.94 -0.11 -6.68
CA GLN A 179 5.54 -0.08 -7.12
C GLN A 179 5.25 -0.98 -8.33
N SER A 180 6.26 -1.36 -9.12
CA SER A 180 6.11 -2.27 -10.26
C SER A 180 5.82 -3.73 -9.85
N GLN A 181 6.08 -4.10 -8.59
CA GLN A 181 5.67 -5.41 -8.04
C GLN A 181 4.15 -5.59 -8.06
N ASN A 182 3.40 -4.48 -8.11
CA ASN A 182 1.96 -4.45 -7.87
C ASN A 182 1.66 -5.28 -6.59
N ASN A 183 0.85 -6.32 -6.70
CA ASN A 183 0.46 -7.16 -5.57
C ASN A 183 1.02 -8.60 -5.64
N THR A 184 1.96 -8.89 -6.53
CA THR A 184 2.44 -10.27 -6.76
C THR A 184 3.14 -10.87 -5.53
N ALA A 185 4.12 -10.16 -4.96
CA ALA A 185 4.87 -10.64 -3.78
C ALA A 185 3.97 -10.79 -2.53
N ILE A 186 3.05 -9.85 -2.30
CA ILE A 186 2.12 -9.92 -1.17
C ILE A 186 1.12 -11.06 -1.33
N ASN A 187 0.64 -11.35 -2.54
CA ASN A 187 -0.23 -12.50 -2.81
C ASN A 187 0.51 -13.83 -2.56
N ARG A 188 1.79 -13.94 -2.91
CA ARG A 188 2.63 -15.09 -2.53
C ARG A 188 2.71 -15.24 -1.01
N VAL A 189 3.10 -14.19 -0.29
CA VAL A 189 3.27 -14.26 1.17
C VAL A 189 1.97 -14.61 1.89
N LEU A 190 0.88 -13.90 1.58
CA LEU A 190 -0.38 -14.04 2.32
C LEU A 190 -1.20 -15.24 1.88
N TYR A 191 -1.37 -15.46 0.57
CA TYR A 191 -2.28 -16.48 0.05
C TYR A 191 -1.60 -17.62 -0.68
N GLY A 192 -0.26 -17.58 -0.82
CA GLY A 192 0.48 -18.67 -1.45
C GLY A 192 0.13 -18.81 -2.92
N LEU A 193 -0.01 -17.69 -3.64
CA LEU A 193 -0.42 -17.67 -5.04
C LEU A 193 0.65 -17.01 -5.92
N GLU A 194 0.99 -17.68 -7.01
CA GLU A 194 1.82 -17.13 -8.09
C GLU A 194 1.11 -16.03 -8.87
N PRO A 195 1.84 -15.13 -9.56
CA PRO A 195 1.24 -14.19 -10.50
C PRO A 195 0.30 -14.90 -11.50
N PRO A 196 -0.85 -14.30 -11.84
CA PRO A 196 -1.74 -14.89 -12.82
C PRO A 196 -1.08 -14.96 -14.20
N THR A 197 -1.17 -16.11 -14.85
CA THR A 197 -0.75 -16.30 -16.25
C THR A 197 -1.82 -15.84 -17.24
N SER A 198 -3.08 -15.81 -16.80
CA SER A 198 -4.27 -15.45 -17.58
C SER A 198 -5.38 -14.99 -16.64
N TYR A 199 -6.34 -14.22 -17.16
CA TYR A 199 -7.55 -13.84 -16.43
C TYR A 199 -8.55 -15.01 -16.26
N TYR A 200 -8.45 -16.02 -17.13
CA TYR A 200 -9.42 -17.12 -17.18
C TYR A 200 -9.00 -18.35 -16.38
N GLU A 201 -7.75 -18.37 -15.90
CA GLU A 201 -7.19 -19.52 -15.19
C GLU A 201 -7.01 -19.17 -13.71
N PRO A 202 -7.28 -20.12 -12.80
CA PRO A 202 -6.91 -19.96 -11.40
C PRO A 202 -5.41 -19.72 -11.26
N GLN A 203 -5.02 -18.87 -10.32
CA GLN A 203 -3.61 -18.68 -9.99
C GLN A 203 -3.01 -19.98 -9.43
N THR A 204 -1.77 -20.27 -9.82
CA THR A 204 -1.04 -21.44 -9.32
C THR A 204 -0.67 -21.26 -7.85
N ALA A 205 -0.90 -22.28 -7.02
CA ALA A 205 -0.50 -22.25 -5.62
C ALA A 205 1.02 -22.48 -5.45
N ILE A 206 1.63 -21.77 -4.52
CA ILE A 206 3.02 -21.91 -4.08
C ILE A 206 3.09 -22.01 -2.55
N LYS A 207 3.79 -23.03 -2.06
CA LYS A 207 3.88 -23.33 -0.62
C LYS A 207 5.10 -22.74 0.06
N SER A 208 6.24 -22.70 -0.62
CA SER A 208 7.49 -22.18 -0.07
C SER A 208 8.41 -21.66 -1.17
N ILE A 209 9.39 -20.85 -0.79
CA ILE A 209 10.56 -20.49 -1.60
C ILE A 209 11.84 -20.61 -0.78
N LEU A 210 12.96 -20.92 -1.45
CA LEU A 210 14.26 -21.02 -0.79
C LEU A 210 14.85 -19.64 -0.52
N ASN A 211 15.34 -19.43 0.69
CA ASN A 211 16.18 -18.27 0.97
C ASN A 211 17.64 -18.48 0.50
N LYS A 212 18.47 -17.44 0.61
CA LYS A 212 19.90 -17.48 0.23
C LYS A 212 20.75 -18.58 0.92
N ASN A 213 20.27 -19.14 2.02
CA ASN A 213 20.94 -20.21 2.76
C ASN A 213 20.37 -21.61 2.42
N GLY A 214 19.46 -21.71 1.44
CA GLY A 214 18.79 -22.96 1.08
C GLY A 214 17.74 -23.42 2.09
N ILE A 215 17.24 -22.52 2.94
CA ILE A 215 16.14 -22.82 3.88
C ILE A 215 14.83 -22.45 3.22
N ASP A 216 13.86 -23.37 3.22
CA ASP A 216 12.49 -23.11 2.80
C ASP A 216 11.81 -22.10 3.72
N ILE A 217 11.22 -21.08 3.11
CA ILE A 217 10.36 -20.11 3.76
C ILE A 217 8.93 -20.38 3.31
N ASP A 218 8.10 -20.79 4.26
CA ASP A 218 6.68 -21.06 4.03
C ASP A 218 5.94 -19.78 3.61
N LEU A 219 4.99 -19.96 2.69
CA LEU A 219 4.12 -18.94 2.11
C LEU A 219 2.65 -19.29 2.37
N GLY A 220 1.75 -18.37 2.04
CA GLY A 220 0.33 -18.56 2.28
C GLY A 220 -0.04 -18.47 3.77
N ILE A 221 0.50 -17.49 4.48
CA ILE A 221 0.31 -17.37 5.94
C ILE A 221 -1.16 -17.12 6.37
N PHE A 222 -2.03 -16.71 5.44
CA PHE A 222 -3.50 -16.57 5.63
C PHE A 222 -4.29 -17.75 5.04
N THR A 223 -3.61 -18.84 4.66
CA THR A 223 -4.24 -20.10 4.22
C THR A 223 -4.35 -21.12 5.36
N ASN A 224 -3.80 -20.79 6.54
CA ASN A 224 -3.79 -21.60 7.76
C ASN A 224 -3.74 -20.70 9.02
N ASP A 225 -3.65 -21.29 10.20
CA ASP A 225 -3.74 -20.59 11.49
C ASP A 225 -2.39 -20.07 12.05
N SER A 226 -1.29 -20.17 11.30
CA SER A 226 0.05 -19.77 11.75
C SER A 226 0.19 -18.27 12.09
N TYR A 227 -0.68 -17.43 11.50
CA TYR A 227 -0.76 -15.98 11.75
C TYR A 227 -2.16 -15.55 12.23
N LYS A 228 -2.89 -16.42 12.95
CA LYS A 228 -4.25 -16.13 13.43
C LYS A 228 -4.37 -14.88 14.30
N GLU A 229 -3.27 -14.39 14.88
CA GLU A 229 -3.24 -13.13 15.63
C GLU A 229 -3.30 -11.88 14.74
N THR A 230 -2.89 -11.98 13.48
CA THR A 230 -2.97 -10.90 12.50
C THR A 230 -4.30 -10.96 11.78
N SER A 231 -5.13 -9.94 11.97
CA SER A 231 -6.48 -9.86 11.42
C SER A 231 -6.52 -9.56 9.93
N ALA A 232 -5.62 -8.68 9.49
CA ALA A 232 -5.51 -8.25 8.11
C ALA A 232 -4.13 -7.64 7.84
N VAL A 233 -3.82 -7.45 6.56
CA VAL A 233 -2.71 -6.61 6.10
C VAL A 233 -3.26 -5.46 5.27
N ILE A 234 -2.87 -4.23 5.60
CA ILE A 234 -3.05 -3.07 4.72
C ILE A 234 -1.83 -3.00 3.80
N PHE A 235 -2.05 -2.78 2.51
CA PHE A 235 -0.98 -2.70 1.52
C PHE A 235 -1.27 -1.55 0.54
N SER A 236 -0.23 -0.87 0.07
CA SER A 236 -0.38 0.12 -1.01
C SER A 236 0.87 0.24 -1.86
N THR A 237 0.71 0.13 -3.17
CA THR A 237 1.72 0.46 -4.18
C THR A 237 1.52 1.84 -4.80
N THR A 238 0.70 2.69 -4.19
CA THR A 238 0.51 4.07 -4.65
C THR A 238 0.78 5.08 -3.54
N GLY A 239 0.78 4.67 -2.27
CA GLY A 239 1.14 5.46 -1.09
C GLY A 239 2.64 5.81 -0.95
N THR A 240 3.38 5.94 -2.04
CA THR A 240 4.76 6.51 -2.06
C THR A 240 4.72 8.03 -2.24
N PHE A 241 5.90 8.67 -2.29
CA PHE A 241 6.06 10.09 -2.60
C PHE A 241 5.29 10.55 -3.85
N GLY A 242 5.14 9.67 -4.85
CA GLY A 242 4.30 9.94 -6.04
C GLY A 242 2.88 10.37 -5.68
N LYS A 243 2.31 9.91 -4.55
CA LYS A 243 0.97 10.32 -4.08
C LYS A 243 0.95 11.81 -3.78
N ALA A 244 1.93 12.31 -3.03
CA ALA A 244 2.06 13.73 -2.75
C ALA A 244 2.27 14.52 -4.05
N VAL A 245 3.08 14.02 -4.99
CA VAL A 245 3.31 14.65 -6.30
C VAL A 245 2.02 14.77 -7.12
N ALA A 246 1.21 13.72 -7.19
CA ALA A 246 -0.06 13.76 -7.94
C ALA A 246 -1.09 14.67 -7.26
N LEU A 247 -1.26 14.58 -5.94
CA LEU A 247 -2.19 15.44 -5.20
C LEU A 247 -1.79 16.91 -5.22
N ALA A 248 -0.49 17.22 -5.26
CA ALA A 248 0.02 18.57 -5.42
C ALA A 248 -0.13 19.14 -6.85
N GLY A 249 -0.47 18.30 -7.84
CA GLY A 249 -0.44 18.69 -9.24
C GLY A 249 0.97 19.06 -9.72
N SER A 250 2.00 18.43 -9.14
CA SER A 250 3.41 18.67 -9.46
C SER A 250 3.96 17.74 -10.54
N ALA A 251 3.24 16.65 -10.86
CA ALA A 251 3.60 15.79 -11.98
C ALA A 251 3.45 16.54 -13.31
N SER A 252 4.25 16.19 -14.31
CA SER A 252 4.01 16.55 -15.71
C SER A 252 3.21 15.46 -16.42
N PHE A 253 3.41 14.19 -16.05
CA PHE A 253 2.78 13.05 -16.71
C PHE A 253 2.44 11.95 -15.72
N VAL A 254 1.34 11.25 -15.97
CA VAL A 254 0.85 10.15 -15.13
C VAL A 254 0.46 8.95 -15.98
N THR A 255 0.95 7.78 -15.57
CA THR A 255 0.41 6.49 -15.99
C THR A 255 -0.33 5.88 -14.82
N ALA A 256 -1.60 5.52 -14.99
CA ALA A 256 -2.45 4.99 -13.94
C ALA A 256 -3.28 3.80 -14.44
N THR A 257 -3.25 2.68 -13.71
CA THR A 257 -4.08 1.52 -14.01
C THR A 257 -5.27 1.49 -13.05
N ARG A 258 -6.49 1.47 -13.60
CA ARG A 258 -7.74 1.40 -12.85
C ARG A 258 -8.49 0.12 -13.20
N LEU A 259 -8.95 -0.62 -12.18
CA LEU A 259 -9.82 -1.78 -12.38
C LEU A 259 -11.20 -1.30 -12.82
N ARG A 260 -11.80 -2.04 -13.76
CA ARG A 260 -13.12 -1.75 -14.31
C ARG A 260 -14.05 -2.92 -14.03
N LYS A 261 -15.28 -2.59 -13.65
CA LYS A 261 -16.36 -3.53 -13.39
C LYS A 261 -17.70 -2.90 -13.77
N MET A 262 -18.45 -3.55 -14.64
CA MET A 262 -19.76 -3.07 -15.09
C MET A 262 -20.71 -4.25 -15.28
N GLY A 263 -21.97 -4.12 -14.89
CA GLY A 263 -22.95 -5.18 -15.14
C GLY A 263 -23.13 -5.41 -16.64
N LEU A 264 -23.32 -6.67 -17.07
CA LEU A 264 -23.42 -7.02 -18.49
C LEU A 264 -24.48 -6.19 -19.24
N VAL A 265 -25.64 -5.98 -18.63
CA VAL A 265 -26.74 -5.19 -19.21
C VAL A 265 -26.32 -3.73 -19.40
N GLU A 266 -25.68 -3.14 -18.39
CA GLU A 266 -25.19 -1.77 -18.43
C GLU A 266 -24.10 -1.61 -19.51
N PHE A 267 -23.16 -2.55 -19.58
CA PHE A 267 -22.09 -2.55 -20.57
C PHE A 267 -22.63 -2.60 -22.00
N LEU A 268 -23.60 -3.47 -22.26
CA LEU A 268 -24.23 -3.57 -23.58
C LEU A 268 -24.97 -2.28 -23.96
N ALA A 269 -25.54 -1.57 -22.98
CA ALA A 269 -26.23 -0.30 -23.21
C ALA A 269 -25.27 0.87 -23.47
N LYS A 270 -24.14 0.94 -22.75
CA LYS A 270 -23.21 2.10 -22.79
C LYS A 270 -22.05 1.93 -23.78
N GLU A 271 -21.40 0.77 -23.78
CA GLU A 271 -20.10 0.56 -24.46
C GLU A 271 -20.22 -0.23 -25.78
N LYS A 272 -21.35 -0.93 -25.99
CA LYS A 272 -21.65 -1.83 -27.13
C LYS A 272 -20.74 -3.08 -27.20
N LYS A 273 -21.22 -4.14 -27.84
CA LYS A 273 -20.53 -5.46 -27.95
C LYS A 273 -19.10 -5.42 -28.51
N GLY A 274 -18.74 -4.38 -29.29
CA GLY A 274 -17.44 -4.27 -29.94
C GLY A 274 -16.26 -3.92 -29.02
N LYS A 275 -16.51 -3.64 -27.74
CA LYS A 275 -15.49 -3.27 -26.75
C LYS A 275 -15.13 -4.40 -25.78
N ILE A 276 -15.35 -5.65 -26.15
CA ILE A 276 -14.81 -6.82 -25.44
C ILE A 276 -13.40 -7.12 -25.97
N GLY A 277 -12.48 -7.49 -25.09
CA GLY A 277 -11.06 -7.69 -25.40
C GLY A 277 -10.25 -6.41 -25.23
N LYS A 278 -9.13 -6.31 -25.95
CA LYS A 278 -8.18 -5.19 -25.86
C LYS A 278 -8.47 -4.14 -26.93
N TYR A 279 -8.48 -2.87 -26.53
CA TYR A 279 -8.67 -1.73 -27.43
C TYR A 279 -8.05 -0.45 -26.85
N VAL A 280 -7.88 0.56 -27.71
CA VAL A 280 -7.33 1.86 -27.32
C VAL A 280 -8.36 2.94 -27.63
N ASN A 281 -8.58 3.84 -26.67
CA ASN A 281 -9.36 5.06 -26.85
C ASN A 281 -8.41 6.25 -26.76
N LYS A 282 -8.22 6.96 -27.89
CA LYS A 282 -7.51 8.23 -27.90
C LYS A 282 -8.46 9.34 -27.47
N ILE A 283 -8.20 9.97 -26.32
CA ILE A 283 -9.05 11.02 -25.73
C ILE A 283 -8.61 12.40 -26.23
N SER A 284 -7.30 12.64 -26.25
CA SER A 284 -6.67 13.86 -26.78
C SER A 284 -5.28 13.52 -27.34
N ASP A 285 -4.50 14.52 -27.75
CA ASP A 285 -3.12 14.30 -28.17
C ASP A 285 -2.16 13.95 -27.03
N THR A 286 -2.58 14.17 -25.78
CA THR A 286 -1.79 13.91 -24.57
C THR A 286 -2.46 12.90 -23.64
N TYR A 287 -3.54 12.24 -24.09
CA TYR A 287 -4.31 11.32 -23.26
C TYR A 287 -4.84 10.12 -24.06
N ASP A 288 -4.26 8.96 -23.78
CA ASP A 288 -4.70 7.65 -24.26
C ASP A 288 -5.21 6.77 -23.12
N ILE A 289 -6.20 5.93 -23.43
CA ILE A 289 -6.69 4.87 -22.53
C ILE A 289 -6.56 3.52 -23.23
N TYR A 290 -5.75 2.64 -22.67
CA TYR A 290 -5.63 1.24 -23.09
C TYR A 290 -6.54 0.38 -22.22
N SER A 291 -7.53 -0.23 -22.84
CA SER A 291 -8.58 -0.97 -22.15
C SER A 291 -8.48 -2.46 -22.44
N GLU A 292 -8.72 -3.28 -21.42
CA GLU A 292 -9.06 -4.69 -21.57
C GLU A 292 -10.42 -4.96 -20.89
N ARG A 293 -11.30 -5.70 -21.56
CA ARG A 293 -12.63 -6.08 -21.04
C ARG A 293 -12.87 -7.57 -21.24
N VAL A 294 -13.30 -8.24 -20.20
CA VAL A 294 -13.51 -9.70 -20.15
C VAL A 294 -14.78 -10.03 -19.39
N TYR A 295 -15.43 -11.12 -19.78
CA TYR A 295 -16.60 -11.63 -19.07
C TYR A 295 -16.19 -12.19 -17.70
N SER A 296 -16.94 -11.86 -16.67
CA SER A 296 -16.79 -12.41 -15.32
C SER A 296 -18.19 -12.65 -14.74
N GLY A 297 -18.74 -13.85 -14.97
CA GLY A 297 -20.12 -14.16 -14.61
C GLY A 297 -21.12 -13.22 -15.31
N ASN A 298 -21.87 -12.46 -14.53
CA ASN A 298 -22.86 -11.48 -15.01
C ASN A 298 -22.28 -10.05 -15.18
N ASP A 299 -20.99 -9.88 -14.91
CA ASP A 299 -20.28 -8.62 -15.05
C ASP A 299 -19.29 -8.66 -16.22
N ILE A 300 -18.94 -7.48 -16.72
CA ILE A 300 -17.78 -7.23 -17.56
C ILE A 300 -16.74 -6.56 -16.68
N CYS A 301 -15.62 -7.25 -16.50
CA CYS A 301 -14.49 -6.78 -15.71
C CYS A 301 -13.29 -6.45 -16.61
N GLY A 302 -12.24 -5.90 -16.01
CA GLY A 302 -10.96 -5.68 -16.68
C GLY A 302 -10.24 -4.48 -16.09
N TYR A 303 -9.50 -3.76 -16.92
CA TYR A 303 -8.78 -2.58 -16.48
C TYR A 303 -8.66 -1.54 -17.60
N ASP A 304 -8.38 -0.31 -17.20
CA ASP A 304 -7.96 0.79 -18.04
C ASP A 304 -6.58 1.26 -17.60
N VAL A 305 -5.64 1.36 -18.54
CA VAL A 305 -4.36 2.04 -18.35
C VAL A 305 -4.49 3.42 -18.98
N HIS A 306 -4.56 4.43 -18.11
CA HIS A 306 -4.57 5.83 -18.47
C HIS A 306 -3.13 6.30 -18.63
N ILE A 307 -2.84 6.91 -19.77
CA ILE A 307 -1.54 7.49 -20.09
C ILE A 307 -1.82 8.94 -20.46
N CYS A 308 -1.56 9.87 -19.54
CA CYS A 308 -2.05 11.24 -19.64
C CYS A 308 -1.11 12.31 -19.09
N ASP A 309 -1.28 13.55 -19.58
CA ASP A 309 -0.79 14.73 -18.88
C ASP A 309 -1.35 14.77 -17.46
N ALA A 310 -0.54 15.23 -16.51
CA ALA A 310 -0.93 15.24 -15.10
C ALA A 310 -2.18 16.09 -14.82
N SER A 311 -2.49 17.09 -15.65
CA SER A 311 -3.70 17.91 -15.52
C SER A 311 -5.00 17.14 -15.78
N ASP A 312 -4.93 16.04 -16.54
CA ASP A 312 -6.07 15.16 -16.82
C ASP A 312 -6.24 14.04 -15.77
N HIS A 313 -5.21 13.80 -14.93
CA HIS A 313 -5.26 12.78 -13.88
C HIS A 313 -5.96 13.29 -12.62
N LYS A 314 -6.78 12.41 -12.03
CA LYS A 314 -7.39 12.64 -10.72
C LYS A 314 -7.26 11.39 -9.87
N GLU A 315 -6.87 11.57 -8.63
CA GLU A 315 -6.89 10.53 -7.61
C GLU A 315 -7.17 11.13 -6.23
N THR A 316 -7.70 10.30 -5.34
CA THR A 316 -7.85 10.65 -3.94
C THR A 316 -6.67 10.15 -3.12
N HIS A 317 -6.66 10.49 -1.83
CA HIS A 317 -5.66 9.98 -0.90
C HIS A 317 -5.78 8.45 -0.72
N LEU A 318 -7.01 7.92 -0.75
CA LEU A 318 -7.31 6.50 -0.54
C LEU A 318 -7.09 5.63 -1.78
N ASP A 319 -7.03 6.23 -2.98
CA ASP A 319 -6.75 5.53 -4.24
C ASP A 319 -5.47 4.66 -4.17
N GLY A 320 -5.66 3.35 -4.31
CA GLY A 320 -4.62 2.32 -4.27
C GLY A 320 -4.32 1.73 -2.88
N LEU A 321 -5.19 1.97 -1.89
CA LEU A 321 -5.18 1.26 -0.61
C LEU A 321 -5.84 -0.11 -0.77
N GLN A 322 -5.18 -1.15 -0.26
CA GLN A 322 -5.60 -2.55 -0.41
C GLN A 322 -5.65 -3.22 0.97
N ILE A 323 -6.68 -4.01 1.24
CA ILE A 323 -6.90 -4.70 2.51
C ILE A 323 -6.96 -6.20 2.27
N TYR A 324 -6.03 -6.95 2.83
CA TYR A 324 -5.97 -8.40 2.77
C TYR A 324 -6.48 -9.00 4.06
N HIS A 325 -7.59 -9.73 4.00
CA HIS A 325 -8.20 -10.34 5.18
C HIS A 325 -7.60 -11.71 5.48
N ASN A 326 -7.39 -11.98 6.77
CA ASN A 326 -7.02 -13.31 7.25
C ASN A 326 -8.28 -14.08 7.67
N PRO A 327 -8.68 -15.15 6.94
CA PRO A 327 -9.87 -15.92 7.30
C PRO A 327 -9.68 -16.77 8.57
N TYR A 328 -8.44 -16.92 9.07
CA TYR A 328 -8.12 -17.62 10.32
C TYR A 328 -7.94 -16.67 11.51
N ALA A 329 -8.22 -15.37 11.36
CA ALA A 329 -8.02 -14.39 12.42
C ALA A 329 -8.85 -14.69 13.69
N ILE A 330 -8.21 -14.64 14.86
CA ILE A 330 -8.91 -14.75 16.16
C ILE A 330 -9.82 -13.54 16.44
N HIS A 331 -9.46 -12.39 15.90
CA HIS A 331 -10.22 -11.14 15.97
C HIS A 331 -10.37 -10.56 14.57
N PRO A 332 -11.33 -11.04 13.76
CA PRO A 332 -11.43 -10.65 12.36
C PRO A 332 -11.72 -9.15 12.19
N LEU A 333 -11.12 -8.58 11.14
CA LEU A 333 -11.41 -7.22 10.71
C LEU A 333 -12.78 -7.20 10.00
N SER A 334 -13.62 -6.20 10.27
CA SER A 334 -14.86 -6.07 9.50
C SER A 334 -14.53 -5.48 8.13
N VAL A 335 -15.16 -6.02 7.08
CA VAL A 335 -15.12 -5.43 5.73
C VAL A 335 -15.60 -3.98 5.76
N THR A 336 -16.55 -3.66 6.63
CA THR A 336 -17.11 -2.32 6.76
C THR A 336 -16.21 -1.34 7.52
N ASP A 337 -15.18 -1.82 8.22
CA ASP A 337 -14.25 -0.94 8.96
C ASP A 337 -13.42 -0.09 7.97
N PHE A 338 -13.14 -0.60 6.76
CA PHE A 338 -12.37 0.07 5.71
C PHE A 338 -13.19 0.25 4.42
N ASN A 339 -14.41 0.77 4.56
CA ASN A 339 -15.34 0.92 3.44
C ASN A 339 -15.22 2.30 2.78
N ALA A 340 -14.50 2.37 1.67
CA ALA A 340 -14.44 3.52 0.78
C ALA A 340 -14.42 3.05 -0.67
N ASP A 341 -14.89 3.89 -1.59
CA ASP A 341 -15.06 3.50 -2.99
C ASP A 341 -13.74 3.11 -3.66
N GLU A 342 -12.63 3.70 -3.19
CA GLU A 342 -11.29 3.50 -3.74
C GLU A 342 -10.52 2.33 -3.11
N VAL A 343 -11.07 1.68 -2.09
CA VAL A 343 -10.37 0.61 -1.34
C VAL A 343 -10.69 -0.75 -1.94
N ILE A 344 -9.64 -1.52 -2.24
CA ILE A 344 -9.78 -2.92 -2.68
C ILE A 344 -9.66 -3.83 -1.47
N GLN A 345 -10.54 -4.81 -1.38
CA GLN A 345 -10.46 -5.85 -0.36
C GLN A 345 -10.22 -7.22 -0.97
N TYR A 346 -9.28 -7.96 -0.41
CA TYR A 346 -8.85 -9.28 -0.83
C TYR A 346 -9.21 -10.31 0.24
N PHE A 347 -9.71 -11.45 -0.19
CA PHE A 347 -10.10 -12.57 0.66
C PHE A 347 -9.55 -13.87 0.12
N TYR A 348 -9.30 -14.82 1.02
CA TYR A 348 -8.97 -16.19 0.65
C TYR A 348 -10.15 -17.11 0.97
N ASP A 349 -10.67 -17.77 -0.05
CA ASP A 349 -11.68 -18.81 0.09
C ASP A 349 -10.99 -20.13 0.44
N ILE A 350 -11.15 -20.55 1.70
CA ILE A 350 -10.55 -21.78 2.24
C ILE A 350 -11.08 -23.03 1.51
N GLN A 351 -12.36 -23.03 1.10
CA GLN A 351 -12.98 -24.21 0.50
C GLN A 351 -12.48 -24.41 -0.93
N ASN A 352 -12.45 -23.33 -1.70
CA ASN A 352 -12.05 -23.36 -3.10
C ASN A 352 -10.52 -23.18 -3.29
N GLN A 353 -9.80 -22.79 -2.24
CA GLN A 353 -8.37 -22.44 -2.28
C GLN A 353 -8.04 -21.34 -3.29
N THR A 354 -8.95 -20.38 -3.43
CA THR A 354 -8.85 -19.27 -4.38
C THR A 354 -8.89 -17.94 -3.67
N MET A 355 -8.26 -16.93 -4.29
CA MET A 355 -8.42 -15.55 -3.87
C MET A 355 -9.65 -14.94 -4.53
N SER A 356 -10.42 -14.16 -3.76
CA SER A 356 -11.48 -13.31 -4.30
C SER A 356 -11.19 -11.84 -3.97
N ILE A 357 -11.69 -10.96 -4.83
CA ILE A 357 -11.47 -9.51 -4.73
C ILE A 357 -12.81 -8.78 -4.72
N LEU A 358 -12.92 -7.81 -3.83
CA LEU A 358 -14.03 -6.86 -3.75
C LEU A 358 -13.49 -5.47 -4.04
N TYR A 359 -14.03 -4.83 -5.06
CA TYR A 359 -13.66 -3.49 -5.49
C TYR A 359 -14.84 -2.85 -6.22
N ASN A 360 -14.86 -1.52 -6.23
CA ASN A 360 -15.80 -0.75 -7.04
C ASN A 360 -15.19 -0.44 -8.42
N ASP A 361 -16.06 -0.15 -9.38
CA ASP A 361 -15.62 0.30 -10.71
C ASP A 361 -14.69 1.52 -10.60
N ASN A 362 -13.67 1.57 -11.45
CA ASN A 362 -12.69 2.66 -11.54
C ASN A 362 -11.68 2.76 -10.39
N THR A 363 -11.50 1.71 -9.57
CA THR A 363 -10.52 1.71 -8.47
C THR A 363 -9.08 1.69 -8.97
N LEU A 364 -8.20 2.56 -8.44
CA LEU A 364 -6.77 2.61 -8.80
C LEU A 364 -5.99 1.42 -8.21
N VAL A 365 -5.17 0.74 -9.02
CA VAL A 365 -4.28 -0.35 -8.56
C VAL A 365 -2.80 -0.06 -8.73
N SER A 366 -2.43 0.82 -9.67
CA SER A 366 -1.04 1.18 -9.93
C SER A 366 -0.97 2.59 -10.49
N ARG A 367 0.11 3.31 -10.13
CA ARG A 367 0.34 4.68 -10.61
C ARG A 367 1.81 5.02 -10.61
N SER A 368 2.29 5.54 -11.74
CA SER A 368 3.59 6.19 -11.89
C SER A 368 3.43 7.67 -12.24
N THR A 369 4.24 8.53 -11.62
CA THR A 369 4.30 9.96 -11.91
C THR A 369 5.67 10.32 -12.45
N VAL A 370 5.71 11.16 -13.47
CA VAL A 370 6.94 11.85 -13.90
C VAL A 370 6.82 13.30 -13.45
N THR A 371 7.80 13.79 -12.70
CA THR A 371 7.98 15.22 -12.43
C THR A 371 9.07 15.70 -13.36
N SER A 372 8.84 16.81 -14.07
CA SER A 372 9.68 17.36 -15.14
C SER A 372 11.16 16.96 -15.05
N VAL A 373 11.67 16.38 -16.14
CA VAL A 373 13.11 16.29 -16.39
C VAL A 373 13.61 17.74 -16.52
N ALA A 374 14.57 18.12 -15.68
CA ALA A 374 15.26 19.40 -15.85
C ALA A 374 16.03 19.41 -17.17
#